data_AF-A0A163FP95-F1
#
_entry.id   AF-A0A163FP95-F1
#
_cell.length_a   1.000
_cell.length_b   1.000
_cell.length_c   1.000
_cell.angle_alpha   90.00
_cell.angle_beta   90.00
_cell.angle_gamma   90.00
#
_symmetry.space_group_name_H-M   'P 1'
#
loop_
_entity.id
_entity.type
_entity.pdbx_description
1 polymer ?
#
loop_
_entity_poly.entity_id
_entity_poly.type
_entity_poly.pdbx_seq_one_letter_code
_entity_poly.pdbx_strand_id
1 'polypeptide(L)'
;MKDANEQVLSEESKEVWRDHVLQEIVNFLGSRKDEIYENYAKQSEARLSKEVIEGEGLMDFELAITFLRDKKKWFGLGSGFFKANLIR
;
A
#
# COMPACT_ATOMS: atom_id res chain seq x y z
N MET A 1 34.62 21.51 -3.72
CA MET A 1 33.25 20.97 -3.73
C MET A 1 33.33 19.46 -3.71
N LYS A 2 33.13 18.82 -2.56
CA LYS A 2 32.83 17.40 -2.41
C LYS A 2 32.66 17.12 -0.91
N ASP A 3 31.41 17.10 -0.47
CA ASP A 3 30.97 16.38 0.72
C ASP A 3 29.55 15.89 0.40
N ALA A 4 29.47 14.86 -0.44
CA ALA A 4 28.25 14.08 -0.56
C ALA A 4 28.14 13.30 0.75
N ASN A 5 27.32 13.81 1.67
CA ASN A 5 27.05 13.23 2.98
C ASN A 5 26.68 11.75 2.82
N GLU A 6 27.60 10.85 3.17
CA GLU A 6 27.40 9.41 3.08
C GLU A 6 26.44 8.99 4.21
N GLN A 7 25.14 9.06 3.92
CA GLN A 7 24.11 8.72 4.89
C GLN A 7 24.21 7.21 5.21
N VAL A 8 24.72 6.90 6.40
CA VAL A 8 24.77 5.53 6.92
C VAL A 8 23.35 5.08 7.24
N LEU A 9 22.88 4.05 6.55
CA LEU A 9 21.54 3.51 6.71
C LEU A 9 21.41 2.69 8.01
N SER A 10 21.00 3.35 9.10
CA SER A 10 20.70 2.70 10.39
C SER A 10 19.43 1.84 10.31
N GLU A 11 19.17 0.95 11.27
CA GLU A 11 17.89 0.23 11.36
C GLU A 11 16.75 1.18 11.77
N GLU A 12 17.02 2.17 12.62
CA GLU A 12 16.06 3.21 13.02
C GLU A 12 15.55 4.00 11.79
N SER A 13 16.46 4.45 10.92
CA SER A 13 16.06 5.16 9.70
C SER A 13 15.26 4.29 8.73
N LYS A 14 15.44 2.96 8.78
CA LYS A 14 14.60 2.03 8.01
C LYS A 14 13.19 1.91 8.60
N GLU A 15 13.06 1.86 9.92
CA GLU A 15 11.74 1.87 10.57
C GLU A 15 11.00 3.17 10.26
N VAL A 16 11.64 4.32 10.43
CA VAL A 16 11.03 5.63 10.10
C VAL A 16 10.52 5.67 8.66
N TRP A 17 11.30 5.13 7.71
CA TRP A 17 10.85 5.03 6.32
C TRP A 17 9.66 4.09 6.13
N ARG A 18 9.66 2.92 6.78
CA ARG A 18 8.55 1.97 6.72
C ARG A 18 7.26 2.58 7.26
N ASP A 19 7.35 3.24 8.41
CA ASP A 19 6.21 3.92 9.03
C ASP A 19 5.69 5.04 8.13
N HIS A 20 6.58 5.83 7.53
CA HIS A 20 6.19 6.88 6.59
C HIS A 20 5.42 6.31 5.39
N VAL A 21 5.90 5.24 4.77
CA VAL A 21 5.21 4.60 3.64
C VAL A 21 3.85 4.03 4.06
N LEU A 22 3.76 3.43 5.25
CA LEU A 22 2.49 2.94 5.78
C LEU A 22 1.49 4.09 5.96
N GLN A 23 1.92 5.21 6.54
CA GLN A 23 1.07 6.40 6.71
C GLN A 23 0.60 6.96 5.37
N GLU A 24 1.47 7.03 4.35
CA GLU A 24 1.07 7.48 3.01
C GLU A 24 -0.02 6.57 2.41
N ILE A 25 0.08 5.26 2.57
CA ILE A 25 -0.92 4.30 2.08
C ILE A 25 -2.25 4.46 2.83
N VAL A 26 -2.20 4.58 4.16
CA VAL A 26 -3.39 4.81 4.99
C VAL A 26 -4.06 6.12 4.61
N ASN A 27 -3.30 7.20 4.49
CA ASN A 27 -3.80 8.52 4.08
C ASN A 27 -4.43 8.48 2.69
N PHE A 28 -3.80 7.78 1.74
CA PHE A 28 -4.33 7.60 0.39
C PHE A 28 -5.68 6.90 0.41
N LEU A 29 -5.80 5.76 1.11
CA LEU A 29 -7.05 5.01 1.19
C LEU A 29 -8.15 5.79 1.92
N GLY A 30 -7.80 6.46 3.02
CA GLY A 30 -8.73 7.26 3.80
C GLY A 30 -9.26 8.47 3.05
N SER A 31 -8.37 9.22 2.37
CA SER A 31 -8.75 10.43 1.62
C SER A 31 -9.53 10.15 0.33
N ARG A 32 -9.45 8.92 -0.20
CA ARG A 32 -10.08 8.53 -1.48
C ARG A 32 -11.24 7.55 -1.33
N LYS A 33 -11.80 7.41 -0.12
CA LYS A 33 -12.91 6.48 0.16
C LYS A 33 -14.07 6.63 -0.85
N ASP A 34 -14.52 7.86 -1.11
CA ASP A 34 -15.61 8.10 -2.05
C ASP A 34 -15.23 7.76 -3.50
N GLU A 35 -14.00 8.10 -3.91
CA GLU A 35 -13.47 7.75 -5.24
C GLU A 35 -13.41 6.23 -5.44
N ILE A 36 -13.07 5.47 -4.39
CA ILE A 36 -13.06 3.99 -4.42
C ILE A 36 -14.47 3.45 -4.72
N TYR A 37 -15.51 3.97 -4.06
CA TYR A 37 -16.90 3.57 -4.35
C TYR A 37 -17.31 3.92 -5.78
N GLU A 38 -17.01 5.14 -6.24
CA GLU A 38 -17.34 5.57 -7.60
C GLU A 38 -16.65 4.70 -8.66
N ASN A 39 -15.37 4.40 -8.45
CA ASN A 39 -14.59 3.57 -9.36
C ASN A 39 -15.14 2.14 -9.38
N TYR A 40 -15.51 1.58 -8.23
CA TYR A 40 -16.20 0.28 -8.17
C TYR A 40 -17.51 0.31 -8.95
N ALA A 41 -18.35 1.33 -8.76
CA ALA A 41 -19.63 1.44 -9.46
C ALA A 41 -19.48 1.54 -10.98
N LYS A 42 -18.40 2.18 -11.46
CA LYS A 42 -18.09 2.32 -12.90
C LYS A 42 -17.53 1.05 -13.53
N GLN A 43 -16.79 0.23 -12.77
CA GLN A 43 -15.98 -0.87 -13.30
C GLN A 43 -16.50 -2.27 -12.96
N SER A 44 -17.34 -2.41 -11.93
CA SER A 44 -17.80 -3.71 -11.43
C SER A 44 -19.02 -4.26 -12.19
N GLU A 45 -18.94 -5.53 -12.59
CA GLU A 45 -20.09 -6.26 -13.13
C GLU A 45 -21.10 -6.65 -12.04
N ALA A 46 -20.66 -6.79 -10.79
CA ALA A 46 -21.49 -7.22 -9.66
C ALA A 46 -22.40 -6.11 -9.09
N ARG A 47 -22.13 -4.83 -9.42
CA ARG A 47 -22.96 -3.64 -9.17
C ARG A 47 -23.55 -3.53 -7.74
N LEU A 48 -22.81 -3.91 -6.69
CA LEU A 48 -23.24 -3.62 -5.32
C LEU A 48 -23.38 -2.11 -5.12
N SER A 49 -24.47 -1.66 -4.48
CA SER A 49 -24.65 -0.25 -4.15
C SER A 49 -23.76 0.15 -2.98
N LYS A 50 -23.47 1.45 -2.84
CA LYS A 50 -22.68 1.99 -1.73
C LYS A 50 -23.31 1.61 -0.38
N GLU A 51 -24.63 1.69 -0.28
CA GLU A 51 -25.37 1.37 0.95
C GLU A 51 -25.19 -0.08 1.37
N VAL A 52 -25.16 -1.02 0.42
CA VAL A 52 -24.90 -2.44 0.71
C VAL A 52 -23.46 -2.65 1.16
N ILE A 53 -22.50 -2.03 0.48
CA ILE A 53 -21.08 -2.15 0.82
C ILE A 53 -20.81 -1.60 2.23
N GLU A 54 -21.44 -0.47 2.59
CA GLU A 54 -21.34 0.12 3.92
C GLU A 54 -22.09 -0.66 4.98
N GLY A 55 -23.32 -1.09 4.69
CA GLY A 55 -24.17 -1.82 5.63
C GLY A 55 -23.58 -3.18 6.05
N GLU A 56 -22.86 -3.84 5.14
CA GLU A 56 -22.17 -5.12 5.40
C GLU A 56 -20.73 -4.94 5.91
N GLY A 57 -20.27 -3.71 6.13
CA GLY A 57 -18.92 -3.43 6.64
C GLY A 57 -17.80 -3.85 5.69
N LEU A 58 -18.04 -3.89 4.38
CA LEU A 58 -17.05 -4.38 3.40
C LEU A 58 -15.85 -3.44 3.23
N MET A 59 -15.92 -2.21 3.77
CA MET A 59 -14.79 -1.29 3.86
C MET A 59 -14.00 -1.42 5.17
N ASP A 60 -14.45 -2.26 6.10
CA ASP A 60 -13.76 -2.52 7.37
C ASP A 60 -12.72 -3.62 7.16
N PHE A 61 -11.61 -3.26 6.51
CA PHE A 61 -10.51 -4.18 6.22
C PHE A 61 -9.21 -3.77 6.90
N GLU A 62 -8.43 -4.78 7.27
CA GLU A 62 -7.05 -4.60 7.72
C GLU A 62 -6.08 -4.83 6.57
N LEU A 63 -5.04 -4.00 6.49
CA LEU A 63 -3.99 -4.14 5.49
C LEU A 63 -2.68 -4.56 6.15
N ALA A 64 -2.19 -5.75 5.81
CA ALA A 64 -0.86 -6.20 6.17
C ALA A 64 0.14 -5.88 5.05
N ILE A 65 1.17 -5.09 5.36
CA ILE A 65 2.24 -4.73 4.42
C ILE A 65 3.54 -5.42 4.83
N THR A 66 4.13 -6.18 3.91
CA THR A 66 5.44 -6.80 4.11
C THR A 66 6.50 -6.05 3.30
N PHE A 67 7.48 -5.47 3.98
CA PHE A 67 8.62 -4.83 3.33
C PHE A 67 9.69 -5.89 3.00
N LEU A 68 9.74 -6.30 1.73
CA LEU A 68 10.75 -7.23 1.23
C LEU A 68 12.03 -6.48 0.88
N ARG A 69 13.13 -6.73 1.60
CA ARG A 69 14.47 -6.34 1.14
C ARG A 69 14.99 -7.46 0.27
N ASP A 70 15.11 -7.19 -1.02
CA ASP A 70 15.74 -8.12 -1.95
C ASP A 70 17.25 -8.18 -1.64
N LYS A 71 17.64 -9.08 -0.73
CA LYS A 71 19.04 -9.30 -0.36
C LYS A 71 19.69 -10.17 -1.45
N LYS A 72 20.16 -9.49 -2.50
CA LYS A 72 21.04 -9.95 -3.59
C LYS A 72 20.41 -10.81 -4.71
N LYS A 73 20.45 -10.25 -5.91
CA LYS A 73 20.67 -10.92 -7.22
C LYS A 73 19.91 -12.24 -7.45
N TRP A 74 18.57 -12.24 -7.34
CA TRP A 74 17.78 -13.32 -7.93
C TRP A 74 17.33 -12.95 -9.34
N PHE A 75 17.82 -13.70 -10.32
CA PHE A 75 17.32 -13.73 -11.69
C PHE A 75 15.88 -14.29 -11.64
N GLY A 76 14.87 -13.43 -11.60
CA GLY A 76 13.48 -13.89 -11.60
C GLY A 76 12.50 -12.77 -11.28
N LEU A 77 11.92 -12.20 -12.35
CA LEU A 77 10.79 -11.26 -12.38
C LEU A 77 10.97 -9.99 -11.54
N GLY A 78 11.26 -8.91 -12.27
CA GLY A 78 11.67 -7.61 -11.78
C GLY A 78 10.83 -6.99 -10.66
N SER A 79 11.50 -6.05 -10.00
CA SER A 79 11.05 -5.12 -8.97
C SER A 79 9.68 -4.51 -9.26
N GLY A 80 8.61 -5.20 -8.88
CA GLY A 80 7.30 -4.60 -8.68
C GLY A 80 7.33 -3.82 -7.37
N PHE A 81 7.27 -2.49 -7.48
CA PHE A 81 7.22 -1.51 -6.38
C PHE A 81 6.19 -1.86 -5.28
N PHE A 82 5.17 -2.66 -5.59
CA PHE A 82 4.15 -3.11 -4.65
C PHE A 82 3.49 -4.40 -5.16
N LYS A 83 3.55 -5.49 -4.39
CA LYS A 83 2.74 -6.69 -4.63
C LYS A 83 1.77 -6.84 -3.46
N ALA A 84 0.54 -6.35 -3.63
CA ALA A 84 -0.55 -6.67 -2.71
C ALA A 84 -1.07 -8.08 -3.03
N ASN A 85 -1.05 -8.96 -2.03
CA ASN A 85 -1.77 -10.23 -2.10
C ASN A 85 -2.99 -10.10 -1.19
N LEU A 86 -4.19 -10.35 -1.71
CA LEU A 86 -5.37 -10.51 -0.89
C LEU A 86 -5.30 -11.89 -0.23
N ILE A 87 -5.14 -11.93 1.08
CA ILE A 87 -5.24 -13.18 1.85
C ILE A 87 -6.71 -13.32 2.24
N ARG A 88 -7.33 -14.45 1.88
CA ARG A 88 -8.74 -14.80 2.17
C ARG A 88 -8.79 -15.99 3.11
#